data_AF-A0A2R6NW44-F1
#
_entry.id   AF-A0A2R6NW44-F1
#
_cell.length_a   1.000
_cell.length_b   1.000
_cell.length_c   1.000
_cell.angle_alpha   90.00
_cell.angle_beta   90.00
_cell.angle_gamma   90.00
#
_symmetry.space_group_name_H-M   'P 1'
#
loop_
_entity.id
_entity.type
_entity.pdbx_description
1 polymer ?
#
loop_
_entity_poly.entity_id
_entity_poly.type
_entity_poly.pdbx_seq_one_letter_code
_entity_poly.pdbx_strand_id
1 'polypeptide(L)'
;MDMKTFGHTGMKLSGNSAQWADYPESAVWMMLHVWDHFDYTNDVAWFQAQGWPLLKGVASFHLDKLIPDEKFNDLTLVVAPCNSPEQVPITLEWKVDMDSPTDTHRHLSHLIGLYPGYALSSYDSSIQAPPKGHTTYTKSQVLAATETSLIHRGNGTAADGDAGWEKVWRAASWAQLGNASQFYHELTYAVERNYGSNLFSLYDPLDADPIFQIDANFGFPAAVLQAYEGHLRNRFERESPPCSGGLCWANCLLVHNLTKA
;
A
#
# COMPACT_ATOMS: atom_id res chain seq x y z
N MET A 1 14.47 -4.54 -3.91
CA MET A 1 15.60 -4.73 -2.95
C MET A 1 15.53 -6.15 -2.40
N ASP A 2 16.64 -6.89 -2.39
CA ASP A 2 16.76 -8.22 -1.77
C ASP A 2 17.67 -8.09 -0.56
N MET A 3 17.08 -7.94 0.63
CA MET A 3 17.80 -7.81 1.89
C MET A 3 18.09 -9.21 2.44
N LYS A 4 19.38 -9.54 2.51
CA LYS A 4 19.86 -10.79 3.09
C LYS A 4 20.37 -10.56 4.51
N THR A 5 20.61 -11.65 5.23
CA THR A 5 21.17 -11.64 6.60
C THR A 5 22.43 -10.79 6.75
N PHE A 6 23.19 -10.56 5.68
CA PHE A 6 24.40 -9.74 5.64
C PHE A 6 24.20 -8.30 5.13
N GLY A 7 22.97 -7.79 5.12
CA GLY A 7 22.71 -6.38 4.80
C GLY A 7 22.91 -6.03 3.33
N HIS A 8 22.54 -6.93 2.42
CA HIS A 8 22.59 -6.65 0.99
C HIS A 8 21.53 -5.60 0.62
N THR A 9 21.94 -4.34 0.44
CA THR A 9 21.05 -3.20 0.15
C THR A 9 21.13 -2.71 -1.28
N GLY A 10 22.10 -3.22 -2.07
CA GLY A 10 22.29 -2.84 -3.47
C GLY A 10 21.29 -3.48 -4.43
N MET A 11 21.25 -2.94 -5.65
CA MET A 11 20.53 -3.56 -6.77
C MET A 11 21.15 -4.93 -7.10
N LYS A 12 20.31 -5.93 -7.37
CA LYS A 12 20.76 -7.25 -7.83
C LYS A 12 21.23 -7.16 -9.29
N LEU A 13 22.43 -7.65 -9.59
CA LEU A 13 23.12 -7.40 -10.88
C LEU A 13 22.94 -8.52 -11.94
N SER A 14 21.93 -9.39 -11.85
CA SER A 14 21.76 -10.52 -12.78
C SER A 14 20.55 -10.38 -13.72
N GLY A 15 20.78 -10.33 -15.05
CA GLY A 15 19.73 -10.33 -16.08
C GLY A 15 19.12 -8.95 -16.39
N ASN A 16 17.90 -8.91 -16.97
CA ASN A 16 17.06 -7.69 -17.09
C ASN A 16 16.59 -7.22 -15.70
N SER A 17 17.53 -6.98 -14.78
CA SER A 17 17.26 -6.87 -13.35
C SER A 17 16.56 -5.58 -12.95
N ALA A 18 16.64 -4.51 -13.75
CA ALA A 18 16.01 -3.24 -13.40
C ALA A 18 14.49 -3.34 -13.18
N GLN A 19 13.80 -4.26 -13.87
CA GLN A 19 12.34 -4.42 -13.78
C GLN A 19 11.84 -4.76 -12.37
N TRP A 20 12.62 -5.55 -11.62
CA TRP A 20 12.25 -6.07 -10.31
C TRP A 20 13.28 -5.71 -9.20
N ALA A 21 14.49 -5.30 -9.56
CA ALA A 21 15.58 -5.02 -8.63
C ALA A 21 15.74 -3.53 -8.28
N ASP A 22 15.43 -2.62 -9.21
CA ASP A 22 15.66 -1.17 -9.06
C ASP A 22 14.50 -0.47 -8.34
N TYR A 23 14.23 -0.91 -7.10
CA TYR A 23 13.12 -0.39 -6.29
C TYR A 23 13.60 0.11 -4.92
N PRO A 24 14.18 1.33 -4.85
CA PRO A 24 14.61 1.93 -3.60
C PRO A 24 13.46 2.31 -2.65
N GLU A 25 12.23 2.36 -3.15
CA GLU A 25 11.00 2.68 -2.42
C GLU A 25 10.64 1.60 -1.40
N SER A 26 11.19 0.39 -1.54
CA SER A 26 11.07 -0.67 -0.53
C SER A 26 11.46 -0.20 0.88
N ALA A 27 12.47 0.68 1.00
CA ALA A 27 12.84 1.27 2.28
C ALA A 27 11.72 2.18 2.85
N VAL A 28 11.01 2.91 1.99
CA VAL A 28 9.84 3.73 2.39
C VAL A 28 8.71 2.84 2.86
N TRP A 29 8.42 1.75 2.15
CA TRP A 29 7.41 0.79 2.56
C TRP A 29 7.74 0.21 3.95
N MET A 30 8.99 -0.17 4.21
CA MET A 30 9.39 -0.68 5.53
C MET A 30 9.21 0.34 6.66
N MET A 31 9.22 1.64 6.35
CA MET A 31 8.95 2.67 7.34
C MET A 31 7.47 2.71 7.79
N LEU A 32 6.54 2.11 7.03
CA LEU A 32 5.17 1.91 7.52
C LEU A 32 5.18 1.05 8.79
N HIS A 33 5.94 -0.04 8.82
CA HIS A 33 6.04 -0.87 10.04
C HIS A 33 6.68 -0.13 11.22
N VAL A 34 7.65 0.76 10.96
CA VAL A 34 8.26 1.60 12.00
C VAL A 34 7.23 2.57 12.58
N TRP A 35 6.44 3.19 11.71
CA TRP A 35 5.35 4.08 12.11
C TRP A 35 4.26 3.32 12.87
N ASP A 36 3.78 2.20 12.32
CA ASP A 36 2.77 1.35 12.95
C ASP A 36 3.20 0.92 14.35
N HIS A 37 4.47 0.50 14.53
CA HIS A 37 4.96 0.15 15.86
C HIS A 37 4.78 1.30 16.85
N PHE A 38 5.12 2.53 16.45
CA PHE A 38 4.91 3.70 17.30
C PHE A 38 3.43 3.99 17.52
N ASP A 39 2.60 3.95 16.48
CA ASP A 39 1.16 4.26 16.57
C ASP A 39 0.42 3.28 17.48
N TYR A 40 0.72 1.97 17.38
CA TYR A 40 0.10 0.94 18.20
C TYR A 40 0.62 0.87 19.65
N THR A 41 1.88 1.23 19.89
CA THR A 41 2.48 1.12 21.24
C THR A 41 2.51 2.43 22.01
N ASN A 42 2.50 3.56 21.29
CA ASN A 42 2.78 4.90 21.81
C ASN A 42 4.12 4.98 22.59
N ASP A 43 5.10 4.12 22.27
CA ASP A 43 6.42 4.12 22.90
C ASP A 43 7.28 5.27 22.34
N VAL A 44 7.13 6.44 22.97
CA VAL A 44 7.87 7.65 22.62
C VAL A 44 9.38 7.47 22.80
N ALA A 45 9.82 6.71 23.80
CA ALA A 45 11.24 6.53 24.08
C ALA A 45 11.92 5.70 22.98
N TRP A 46 11.32 4.57 22.59
CA TRP A 46 11.77 3.79 21.45
C TRP A 46 11.72 4.59 20.15
N PHE A 47 10.66 5.36 19.92
CA PHE A 47 10.52 6.15 18.71
C PHE A 47 11.62 7.20 18.60
N GLN A 48 11.90 7.95 19.67
CA GLN A 48 12.99 8.93 19.67
C GLN A 48 14.36 8.26 19.46
N ALA A 49 14.59 7.10 20.09
CA ALA A 49 15.89 6.43 20.06
C ALA A 49 16.16 5.67 18.75
N GLN A 50 15.13 5.12 18.10
CA GLN A 50 15.27 4.18 16.97
C GLN A 50 14.35 4.53 15.80
N GLY A 51 13.04 4.67 16.04
CA GLY A 51 12.06 4.84 14.97
C GLY A 51 12.25 6.13 14.16
N TRP A 52 12.38 7.27 14.84
CA TRP A 52 12.57 8.59 14.23
C TRP A 52 13.89 8.70 13.44
N PRO A 53 15.05 8.26 13.95
CA PRO A 53 16.27 8.20 13.15
C PRO A 53 16.12 7.42 11.83
N LEU A 54 15.42 6.28 11.85
CA LEU A 54 15.16 5.47 10.64
C LEU A 54 14.26 6.22 9.65
N LEU A 55 13.10 6.70 10.12
CA LEU A 55 12.15 7.48 9.32
C LEU A 55 12.80 8.71 8.69
N LYS A 56 13.53 9.49 9.50
CA LYS A 56 14.23 10.68 9.03
C LYS A 56 15.28 10.34 7.98
N GLY A 57 16.08 9.29 8.19
CA GLY A 57 17.11 8.88 7.24
C GLY A 57 16.52 8.48 5.88
N VAL A 58 15.48 7.64 5.90
CA VAL A 58 14.79 7.20 4.67
C VAL A 58 14.10 8.37 3.97
N ALA A 59 13.44 9.26 4.71
CA ALA A 59 12.78 10.43 4.16
C ALA A 59 13.78 11.41 3.54
N SER A 60 14.89 11.72 4.22
CA SER A 60 15.95 12.58 3.67
C SER A 60 16.53 12.02 2.38
N PHE A 61 16.81 10.71 2.34
CA PHE A 61 17.31 10.06 1.12
C PHE A 61 16.32 10.18 -0.06
N HIS A 62 15.02 10.08 0.18
CA HIS A 62 14.02 10.22 -0.88
C HIS A 62 13.81 11.67 -1.29
N LEU A 63 13.86 12.62 -0.35
CA LEU A 63 13.81 14.05 -0.67
C LEU A 63 14.96 14.47 -1.59
N ASP A 64 16.17 13.94 -1.37
CA ASP A 64 17.33 14.22 -2.22
C ASP A 64 17.21 13.63 -3.64
N LYS A 65 16.32 12.66 -3.85
CA LYS A 65 16.04 12.06 -5.17
C LYS A 65 14.97 12.80 -5.97
N LEU A 66 14.17 13.63 -5.31
CA LEU A 66 13.07 14.33 -5.98
C LEU A 66 13.65 15.35 -6.95
N ILE A 67 13.25 15.22 -8.21
CA ILE A 67 13.61 16.15 -9.28
C ILE A 67 12.35 16.82 -9.83
N PRO A 68 12.43 18.07 -10.34
CA PRO A 68 11.33 18.68 -11.06
C PRO A 68 10.89 17.84 -12.25
N ASP A 69 9.59 17.74 -12.48
CA ASP A 69 9.08 17.08 -13.68
C ASP A 69 9.22 17.98 -14.90
N GLU A 70 10.27 17.75 -15.69
CA GLU A 70 10.53 18.48 -16.93
C GLU A 70 9.61 18.07 -18.09
N LYS A 71 8.98 16.88 -18.02
CA LYS A 71 8.14 16.36 -19.11
C LYS A 71 6.78 17.04 -19.15
N PHE A 72 6.13 17.15 -17.99
CA PHE A 72 4.83 17.82 -17.87
C PHE A 72 4.98 19.28 -17.47
N ASN A 73 6.12 19.65 -16.88
CA ASN A 73 6.46 21.00 -16.45
C ASN A 73 5.35 21.65 -15.61
N ASP A 74 4.85 20.89 -14.66
CA ASP A 74 3.61 21.16 -13.95
C ASP A 74 3.82 21.39 -12.44
N LEU A 75 5.05 21.78 -12.08
CA LEU A 75 5.51 22.07 -10.72
C LEU A 75 5.49 20.86 -9.77
N THR A 76 5.19 19.65 -10.26
CA THR A 76 5.34 18.43 -9.46
C THR A 76 6.80 17.99 -9.41
N LEU A 77 7.13 17.24 -8.35
CA LEU A 77 8.40 16.55 -8.20
C LEU A 77 8.18 15.06 -8.48
N VAL A 78 9.13 14.44 -9.16
CA VAL A 78 9.09 13.02 -9.52
C VAL A 78 10.40 12.33 -9.11
N VAL A 79 10.35 11.00 -9.02
CA VAL A 79 11.53 10.15 -8.85
C VAL A 79 11.84 9.51 -10.21
N ALA A 80 13.08 9.62 -10.66
CA ALA A 80 13.54 8.99 -11.90
C ALA A 80 14.99 8.47 -11.75
N PRO A 81 15.29 7.22 -12.19
CA PRO A 81 14.36 6.20 -12.70
C PRO A 81 13.44 5.65 -11.60
N CYS A 82 12.28 5.11 -11.98
CA CYS A 82 11.28 4.52 -11.07
C CYS A 82 10.53 3.40 -11.80
N ASN A 83 10.25 2.29 -11.12
CA ASN A 83 9.45 1.17 -11.64
C ASN A 83 8.20 0.93 -10.77
N SER A 84 7.14 0.40 -11.39
CA SER A 84 6.05 -0.25 -10.65
C SER A 84 6.34 -1.75 -10.61
N PRO A 85 6.66 -2.34 -9.45
CA PRO A 85 6.92 -3.77 -9.37
C PRO A 85 5.66 -4.54 -9.80
N GLU A 86 5.69 -5.48 -10.73
CA GLU A 86 6.72 -5.84 -11.74
C GLU A 86 6.12 -5.63 -13.15
N GLN A 87 5.63 -4.42 -13.40
CA GLN A 87 4.96 -4.03 -14.63
C GLN A 87 5.92 -3.39 -15.63
N VAL A 88 5.60 -3.58 -16.92
CA VAL A 88 6.33 -2.97 -18.05
C VAL A 88 5.42 -1.91 -18.68
N PRO A 89 5.89 -0.68 -18.97
CA PRO A 89 7.28 -0.21 -18.98
C PRO A 89 7.85 0.26 -17.62
N ILE A 90 9.16 0.04 -17.45
CA ILE A 90 10.01 0.24 -16.24
C ILE A 90 10.18 1.72 -15.82
N THR A 91 9.33 2.62 -16.30
CA THR A 91 9.48 4.06 -16.05
C THR A 91 8.22 4.77 -15.59
N LEU A 92 7.03 4.17 -15.70
CA LEU A 92 5.78 4.85 -15.36
C LEU A 92 4.69 3.81 -15.06
N GLU A 93 4.13 3.80 -13.85
CA GLU A 93 2.70 3.49 -13.74
C GLU A 93 1.93 4.77 -14.10
N TRP A 94 2.15 5.92 -13.43
CA TRP A 94 1.26 7.07 -13.62
C TRP A 94 1.90 8.47 -13.62
N LYS A 95 1.89 9.05 -14.82
CA LYS A 95 1.67 10.48 -15.08
C LYS A 95 1.16 10.72 -16.50
N VAL A 96 1.46 9.78 -17.41
CA VAL A 96 0.75 9.57 -18.69
C VAL A 96 -0.32 8.50 -18.46
N ASP A 97 -1.48 8.63 -19.12
CA ASP A 97 -2.54 7.62 -19.10
C ASP A 97 -2.13 6.36 -19.88
N MET A 98 -1.70 5.32 -19.15
CA MET A 98 -1.16 4.06 -19.70
C MET A 98 -1.83 2.80 -19.14
N ASP A 99 -2.95 2.94 -18.44
CA ASP A 99 -3.64 1.84 -17.75
C ASP A 99 -4.43 1.12 -18.81
N SER A 100 -4.31 -0.20 -18.79
CA SER A 100 -5.21 -1.04 -19.55
C SER A 100 -6.30 -1.57 -18.62
N PRO A 101 -7.59 -1.36 -18.93
CA PRO A 101 -8.69 -1.98 -18.18
C PRO A 101 -8.68 -3.51 -18.20
N THR A 102 -7.87 -4.12 -19.07
CA THR A 102 -7.70 -5.57 -19.16
C THR A 102 -6.42 -6.07 -18.51
N ASP A 103 -5.62 -5.19 -17.88
CA ASP A 103 -4.43 -5.59 -17.16
C ASP A 103 -4.79 -6.16 -15.79
N THR A 104 -4.61 -7.48 -15.67
CA THR A 104 -4.92 -8.25 -14.46
C THR A 104 -3.68 -8.58 -13.63
N HIS A 105 -2.55 -7.92 -13.91
CA HIS A 105 -1.27 -8.20 -13.26
C HIS A 105 -1.38 -8.28 -11.73
N ARG A 106 -0.59 -9.20 -11.16
CA ARG A 106 -0.68 -9.62 -9.75
C ARG A 106 -0.39 -8.52 -8.72
N HIS A 107 0.41 -7.50 -9.05
CA HIS A 107 0.74 -6.42 -8.13
C HIS A 107 -0.27 -5.26 -8.18
N LEU A 108 -0.51 -4.67 -7.00
CA LEU A 108 -1.34 -3.48 -6.80
C LEU A 108 -0.50 -2.28 -6.33
N SER A 109 0.70 -2.10 -6.88
CA SER A 109 1.71 -1.16 -6.36
C SER A 109 1.22 0.28 -6.24
N HIS A 110 0.46 0.80 -7.21
CA HIS A 110 -0.19 2.12 -7.12
C HIS A 110 -1.27 2.23 -6.02
N LEU A 111 -1.77 1.10 -5.52
CA LEU A 111 -2.76 1.03 -4.43
C LEU A 111 -2.13 0.83 -3.05
N ILE A 112 -0.80 0.93 -2.91
CA ILE A 112 -0.14 0.87 -1.59
C ILE A 112 -0.68 1.93 -0.61
N GLY A 113 -1.16 3.06 -1.15
CA GLY A 113 -1.81 4.11 -0.36
C GLY A 113 -3.23 3.77 0.10
N LEU A 114 -3.86 2.73 -0.47
CA LEU A 114 -5.14 2.18 0.01
C LEU A 114 -4.89 1.18 1.13
N TYR A 115 -3.97 0.24 0.92
CA TYR A 115 -3.51 -0.72 1.92
C TYR A 115 -2.10 -1.22 1.55
N PRO A 116 -1.15 -1.32 2.49
CA PRO A 116 -1.29 -1.08 3.94
C PRO A 116 -1.26 0.40 4.36
N GLY A 117 -0.96 1.32 3.44
CA GLY A 117 -1.02 2.75 3.73
C GLY A 117 -2.45 3.28 3.86
N TYR A 118 -2.58 4.55 4.22
CA TYR A 118 -3.87 5.22 4.39
C TYR A 118 -4.03 6.50 3.56
N ALA A 119 -3.10 6.80 2.66
CA ALA A 119 -3.09 8.02 1.86
C ALA A 119 -4.29 8.15 0.89
N LEU A 120 -4.81 7.03 0.36
CA LEU A 120 -6.01 6.99 -0.48
C LEU A 120 -7.27 6.86 0.38
N SER A 121 -7.24 5.96 1.37
CA SER A 121 -8.41 5.70 2.22
C SER A 121 -8.77 6.88 3.12
N SER A 122 -7.79 7.71 3.48
CA SER A 122 -7.95 8.92 4.30
C SER A 122 -7.66 10.20 3.51
N TYR A 123 -7.86 10.17 2.20
CA TYR A 123 -7.57 11.30 1.32
C TYR A 123 -8.24 12.59 1.80
N ASP A 124 -7.46 13.66 1.91
CA ASP A 124 -7.89 15.00 2.31
C ASP A 124 -7.32 16.04 1.33
N SER A 125 -8.20 16.69 0.59
CA SER A 125 -7.82 17.69 -0.41
C SER A 125 -7.15 18.94 0.20
N SER A 126 -7.29 19.21 1.50
CA SER A 126 -6.63 20.35 2.14
C SER A 126 -5.13 20.17 2.28
N ILE A 127 -4.65 18.93 2.32
CA ILE A 127 -3.23 18.56 2.48
C ILE A 127 -2.64 17.88 1.24
N GLN A 128 -3.48 17.24 0.42
CA GLN A 128 -3.08 16.51 -0.79
C GLN A 128 -3.57 17.20 -2.08
N ALA A 129 -4.01 18.46 -2.02
CA ALA A 129 -4.30 19.23 -3.22
C ALA A 129 -3.05 19.34 -4.10
N PRO A 130 -3.19 19.19 -5.42
CA PRO A 130 -2.08 19.40 -6.34
C PRO A 130 -1.69 20.89 -6.41
N PRO A 131 -0.54 21.21 -7.05
CA PRO A 131 -0.11 22.58 -7.26
C PRO A 131 -1.21 23.45 -7.92
N LYS A 132 -1.15 24.75 -7.64
CA LYS A 132 -2.12 25.72 -8.17
C LYS A 132 -2.18 25.62 -9.71
N GLY A 133 -3.38 25.44 -10.25
CA GLY A 133 -3.61 25.26 -11.69
C GLY A 133 -3.99 23.81 -12.06
N HIS A 134 -3.93 22.88 -11.12
CA HIS A 134 -4.33 21.49 -11.30
C HIS A 134 -5.72 21.18 -10.72
N THR A 135 -6.37 20.17 -11.30
CA THR A 135 -7.66 19.65 -10.83
C THR A 135 -7.52 19.10 -9.42
N THR A 136 -8.24 19.69 -8.47
CA THR A 136 -8.36 19.11 -7.12
C THR A 136 -9.46 18.06 -7.12
N TYR A 137 -9.14 16.86 -6.63
CA TYR A 137 -10.09 15.76 -6.50
C TYR A 137 -10.76 15.77 -5.12
N THR A 138 -11.98 15.25 -5.06
CA THR A 138 -12.65 14.95 -3.79
C THR A 138 -12.26 13.55 -3.31
N LYS A 139 -12.36 13.28 -2.00
CA LYS A 139 -12.16 11.94 -1.42
C LYS A 139 -12.99 10.88 -2.15
N SER A 140 -14.25 11.19 -2.47
CA SER A 140 -15.12 10.27 -3.21
C SER A 140 -14.61 9.93 -4.61
N GLN A 141 -14.03 10.89 -5.33
CA GLN A 141 -13.46 10.65 -6.66
C GLN A 141 -12.20 9.77 -6.58
N VAL A 142 -11.34 10.03 -5.58
CA VAL A 142 -10.12 9.23 -5.36
C VAL A 142 -10.48 7.78 -4.99
N LEU A 143 -11.47 7.58 -4.11
CA LEU A 143 -11.94 6.24 -3.74
C LEU A 143 -12.62 5.51 -4.91
N ALA A 144 -13.41 6.22 -5.73
CA ALA A 144 -14.04 5.63 -6.92
C ALA A 144 -13.00 5.19 -7.97
N ALA A 145 -11.97 6.00 -8.20
CA ALA A 145 -10.86 5.64 -9.08
C ALA A 145 -10.09 4.43 -8.54
N THR A 146 -9.82 4.42 -7.23
CA THR A 146 -9.17 3.30 -6.53
C THR A 146 -9.97 1.99 -6.67
N GLU A 147 -11.29 2.05 -6.50
CA GLU A 147 -12.18 0.89 -6.71
C GLU A 147 -12.14 0.41 -8.16
N THR A 148 -12.19 1.34 -9.13
CA THR A 148 -12.12 1.00 -10.55
C THR A 148 -10.79 0.30 -10.91
N SER A 149 -9.66 0.81 -10.41
CA SER A 149 -8.36 0.16 -10.60
C SER A 149 -8.34 -1.25 -10.01
N LEU A 150 -8.90 -1.44 -8.81
CA LEU A 150 -8.98 -2.76 -8.17
C LEU A 150 -9.86 -3.74 -8.96
N ILE A 151 -10.97 -3.26 -9.54
CA ILE A 151 -11.84 -4.07 -10.43
C ILE A 151 -11.08 -4.51 -11.68
N HIS A 152 -10.36 -3.60 -12.34
CA HIS A 152 -9.60 -3.92 -13.55
C HIS A 152 -8.48 -4.94 -13.29
N ARG A 153 -7.85 -4.90 -12.10
CA ARG A 153 -6.83 -5.85 -11.66
C ARG A 153 -7.37 -7.27 -11.39
N GLY A 154 -8.68 -7.46 -11.41
CA GLY A 154 -9.33 -8.75 -11.22
C GLY A 154 -9.09 -9.39 -9.85
N ASN A 155 -9.34 -10.69 -9.75
CA ASN A 155 -9.28 -11.49 -8.51
C ASN A 155 -7.92 -12.18 -8.27
N GLY A 156 -6.86 -11.76 -8.97
CA GLY A 156 -5.51 -12.29 -8.78
C GLY A 156 -5.31 -13.71 -9.30
N THR A 157 -5.82 -14.02 -10.49
CA THR A 157 -5.62 -15.31 -11.20
C THR A 157 -5.09 -15.10 -12.60
N ALA A 158 -4.30 -14.04 -12.79
CA ALA A 158 -3.78 -13.69 -14.10
C ALA A 158 -2.70 -14.70 -14.54
N ALA A 159 -2.37 -14.70 -15.83
CA ALA A 159 -1.37 -15.64 -16.36
C ALA A 159 0.03 -15.42 -15.76
N ASP A 160 0.29 -14.24 -15.21
CA ASP A 160 1.56 -13.87 -14.60
C ASP A 160 1.53 -13.99 -13.07
N GLY A 161 0.42 -14.41 -12.46
CA GLY A 161 0.32 -14.63 -11.02
C GLY A 161 -1.00 -15.25 -10.60
N ASP A 162 -0.89 -16.25 -9.74
CA ASP A 162 -2.02 -16.90 -9.11
C ASP A 162 -1.69 -17.28 -7.66
N ALA A 163 -1.05 -16.34 -6.96
CA ALA A 163 -0.51 -16.56 -5.63
C ALA A 163 -1.52 -16.26 -4.51
N GLY A 164 -1.22 -16.74 -3.30
CA GLY A 164 -2.03 -16.44 -2.12
C GLY A 164 -1.91 -14.97 -1.68
N TRP A 165 -0.70 -14.39 -1.69
CA TRP A 165 -0.43 -13.04 -1.16
C TRP A 165 -1.22 -11.96 -1.88
N GLU A 166 -1.37 -12.09 -3.19
CA GLU A 166 -2.03 -11.09 -4.02
C GLU A 166 -3.54 -11.06 -3.77
N LYS A 167 -4.15 -12.22 -3.45
CA LYS A 167 -5.57 -12.33 -3.13
C LYS A 167 -5.86 -11.82 -1.73
N VAL A 168 -5.02 -12.12 -0.75
CA VAL A 168 -5.18 -11.54 0.60
C VAL A 168 -4.92 -10.02 0.61
N TRP A 169 -4.04 -9.50 -0.26
CA TRP A 169 -3.85 -8.06 -0.44
C TRP A 169 -5.09 -7.40 -1.07
N ARG A 170 -5.69 -8.03 -2.11
CA ARG A 170 -6.99 -7.62 -2.66
C ARG A 170 -8.09 -7.65 -1.60
N ALA A 171 -8.15 -8.69 -0.77
CA ALA A 171 -9.12 -8.78 0.33
C ALA A 171 -8.98 -7.60 1.30
N ALA A 172 -7.77 -7.30 1.79
CA ALA A 172 -7.52 -6.15 2.65
C ALA A 172 -7.90 -4.81 1.98
N SER A 173 -7.65 -4.68 0.68
CA SER A 173 -8.02 -3.51 -0.11
C SER A 173 -9.55 -3.34 -0.21
N TRP A 174 -10.29 -4.42 -0.46
CA TRP A 174 -11.76 -4.42 -0.45
C TRP A 174 -12.35 -4.14 0.92
N ALA A 175 -11.71 -4.65 1.99
CA ALA A 175 -12.07 -4.32 3.36
C ALA A 175 -11.92 -2.82 3.63
N GLN A 176 -10.84 -2.19 3.14
CA GLN A 176 -10.61 -0.75 3.28
C GLN A 176 -11.68 0.09 2.56
N LEU A 177 -12.16 -0.38 1.40
CA LEU A 177 -13.25 0.24 0.64
C LEU A 177 -14.64 -0.05 1.26
N GLY A 178 -14.72 -0.89 2.30
CA GLY A 178 -15.98 -1.27 2.93
C GLY A 178 -16.85 -2.23 2.10
N ASN A 179 -16.29 -2.86 1.07
CA ASN A 179 -17.01 -3.81 0.23
C ASN A 179 -16.90 -5.23 0.81
N ALA A 180 -17.82 -5.56 1.72
CA ALA A 180 -17.82 -6.83 2.44
C ALA A 180 -17.96 -8.06 1.52
N SER A 181 -18.72 -7.94 0.42
CA SER A 181 -18.93 -9.05 -0.53
C SER A 181 -17.64 -9.40 -1.25
N GLN A 182 -16.91 -8.40 -1.76
CA GLN A 182 -15.64 -8.64 -2.44
C GLN A 182 -14.54 -9.04 -1.46
N PHE A 183 -14.49 -8.45 -0.28
CA PHE A 183 -13.59 -8.88 0.79
C PHE A 183 -13.77 -10.38 1.09
N TYR A 184 -15.00 -10.82 1.33
CA TYR A 184 -15.29 -12.22 1.64
C TYR A 184 -14.98 -13.14 0.46
N HIS A 185 -15.31 -12.71 -0.76
CA HIS A 185 -14.97 -13.44 -1.98
C HIS A 185 -13.45 -13.68 -2.08
N GLU A 186 -12.63 -12.63 -2.08
CA GLU A 186 -11.17 -12.77 -2.19
C GLU A 186 -10.56 -13.61 -1.07
N LEU A 187 -11.02 -13.41 0.17
CA LEU A 187 -10.49 -14.13 1.33
C LEU A 187 -10.79 -15.62 1.27
N THR A 188 -12.03 -16.00 0.92
CA THR A 188 -12.41 -17.41 0.76
C THR A 188 -11.79 -18.03 -0.49
N TYR A 189 -11.67 -17.26 -1.56
CA TYR A 189 -11.04 -17.68 -2.79
C TYR A 189 -9.56 -17.98 -2.61
N ALA A 190 -8.85 -17.15 -1.84
CA ALA A 190 -7.47 -17.43 -1.44
C ALA A 190 -7.35 -18.75 -0.68
N VAL A 191 -8.23 -19.03 0.29
CA VAL A 191 -8.20 -20.29 1.07
C VAL A 191 -8.50 -21.50 0.20
N GLU A 192 -9.52 -21.43 -0.65
CA GLU A 192 -9.91 -22.53 -1.53
C GLU A 192 -8.79 -22.88 -2.52
N ARG A 193 -8.13 -21.85 -3.05
CA ARG A 193 -7.20 -21.99 -4.16
C ARG A 193 -5.76 -22.16 -3.73
N ASN A 194 -5.30 -21.38 -2.75
CA ASN A 194 -3.89 -21.18 -2.47
C ASN A 194 -3.44 -21.75 -1.11
N TYR A 195 -4.25 -22.54 -0.42
CA TYR A 195 -3.86 -23.15 0.86
C TYR A 195 -3.82 -24.67 0.73
N GLY A 196 -2.67 -25.26 1.06
CA GLY A 196 -2.51 -26.71 1.09
C GLY A 196 -3.31 -27.35 2.23
N SER A 197 -3.34 -28.69 2.28
CA SER A 197 -4.01 -29.44 3.34
C SER A 197 -3.46 -29.18 4.75
N ASN A 198 -2.23 -28.67 4.83
CA ASN A 198 -1.57 -28.21 6.06
C ASN A 198 -1.79 -26.71 6.35
N LEU A 199 -2.64 -26.03 5.58
CA LEU A 199 -2.93 -24.60 5.64
C LEU A 199 -1.75 -23.68 5.34
N PHE A 200 -0.67 -24.17 4.74
CA PHE A 200 0.39 -23.30 4.24
C PHE A 200 0.06 -22.78 2.85
N SER A 201 0.35 -21.50 2.61
CA SER A 201 0.04 -20.87 1.35
C SER A 201 1.00 -21.26 0.23
N LEU A 202 0.43 -21.44 -0.96
CA LEU A 202 1.05 -21.93 -2.17
C LEU A 202 1.09 -20.82 -3.21
N TYR A 203 2.23 -20.70 -3.91
CA TYR A 203 2.46 -19.65 -4.91
C TYR A 203 1.73 -19.92 -6.22
N ASP A 204 1.77 -21.16 -6.72
CA ASP A 204 0.99 -21.59 -7.88
C ASP A 204 0.26 -22.89 -7.49
N PRO A 205 -1.08 -22.87 -7.40
CA PRO A 205 -1.85 -24.03 -6.97
C PRO A 205 -2.02 -25.09 -8.06
N LEU A 206 -1.68 -24.77 -9.31
CA LEU A 206 -1.78 -25.68 -10.45
C LEU A 206 -0.46 -26.41 -10.74
N ASP A 207 0.64 -25.99 -10.10
CA ASP A 207 1.91 -26.68 -10.18
C ASP A 207 1.81 -28.08 -9.51
N ALA A 208 2.47 -29.07 -10.10
CA ALA A 208 2.55 -30.41 -9.54
C ALA A 208 3.41 -30.45 -8.25
N ASP A 209 4.32 -29.49 -8.08
CA ASP A 209 5.13 -29.31 -6.88
C ASP A 209 5.05 -27.84 -6.41
N PRO A 210 3.92 -27.44 -5.80
CA PRO A 210 3.63 -26.04 -5.53
C PRO A 210 4.57 -25.47 -4.45
N ILE A 211 5.18 -24.32 -4.77
CA ILE A 211 6.12 -23.65 -3.87
C ILE A 211 5.36 -23.01 -2.71
N PHE A 212 5.79 -23.31 -1.49
CA PHE A 212 5.33 -22.63 -0.28
C PHE A 212 5.83 -21.19 -0.21
N GLN A 213 4.92 -20.25 0.10
CA GLN A 213 5.23 -18.86 0.45
C GLN A 213 4.39 -18.42 1.65
N ILE A 214 5.00 -17.81 2.67
CA ILE A 214 4.38 -17.55 3.99
C ILE A 214 3.57 -16.23 4.04
N ASP A 215 3.81 -15.35 3.09
CA ASP A 215 3.18 -14.02 2.95
C ASP A 215 1.65 -14.09 3.06
N ALA A 216 0.98 -14.99 2.36
CA ALA A 216 -0.48 -15.09 2.46
C ALA A 216 -0.93 -15.54 3.86
N ASN A 217 -0.20 -16.45 4.52
CA ASN A 217 -0.49 -16.87 5.88
C ASN A 217 -0.45 -15.71 6.88
N PHE A 218 0.47 -14.75 6.73
CA PHE A 218 0.52 -13.55 7.57
C PHE A 218 -0.46 -12.46 7.10
N GLY A 219 -0.70 -12.36 5.79
CA GLY A 219 -1.64 -11.40 5.21
C GLY A 219 -3.10 -11.72 5.54
N PHE A 220 -3.46 -13.00 5.69
CA PHE A 220 -4.82 -13.44 6.01
C PHE A 220 -5.37 -12.84 7.31
N PRO A 221 -4.73 -13.01 8.49
CA PRO A 221 -5.21 -12.42 9.72
C PRO A 221 -5.19 -10.87 9.67
N ALA A 222 -4.22 -10.27 8.95
CA ALA A 222 -4.18 -8.83 8.76
C ALA A 222 -5.39 -8.31 7.97
N ALA A 223 -5.77 -8.98 6.87
CA ALA A 223 -6.95 -8.66 6.09
C ALA A 223 -8.25 -8.80 6.90
N VAL A 224 -8.33 -9.83 7.75
CA VAL A 224 -9.46 -10.03 8.67
C VAL A 224 -9.57 -8.87 9.66
N LEU A 225 -8.45 -8.49 10.31
CA LEU A 225 -8.41 -7.33 11.21
C LEU A 225 -8.81 -6.04 10.50
N GLN A 226 -8.36 -5.84 9.25
CA GLN A 226 -8.72 -4.66 8.47
C GLN A 226 -10.22 -4.53 8.24
N ALA A 227 -10.93 -5.64 8.01
CA ALA A 227 -12.38 -5.64 7.87
C ALA A 227 -13.11 -5.21 9.15
N TYR A 228 -12.59 -5.58 10.32
CA TYR A 228 -13.12 -5.09 11.60
C TYR A 228 -12.87 -3.60 11.79
N GLU A 229 -11.68 -3.11 11.49
CA GLU A 229 -11.34 -1.68 11.59
C GLU A 229 -12.17 -0.82 10.63
N GLY A 230 -12.31 -1.24 9.36
CA GLY A 230 -13.15 -0.56 8.39
C GLY A 230 -14.60 -0.48 8.85
N HIS A 231 -15.11 -1.55 9.48
CA HIS A 231 -16.43 -1.54 10.09
C HIS A 231 -16.55 -0.57 11.28
N LEU A 232 -15.54 -0.47 12.13
CA LEU A 232 -15.51 0.49 13.25
C LEU A 232 -15.43 1.94 12.74
N ARG A 233 -14.53 2.23 11.81
CA ARG A 233 -14.37 3.55 11.19
C ARG A 233 -15.65 4.02 10.50
N ASN A 234 -16.31 3.15 9.73
CA ASN A 234 -17.59 3.47 9.09
C ASN A 234 -18.73 3.69 10.11
N ARG A 235 -18.69 3.07 11.29
CA ARG A 235 -19.63 3.39 12.38
C ARG A 235 -19.34 4.75 12.99
N PHE A 236 -18.08 5.05 13.30
CA PHE A 236 -17.69 6.36 13.83
C PHE A 236 -18.01 7.52 12.86
N GLU A 237 -17.74 7.39 11.55
CA GLU A 237 -18.10 8.44 10.58
C GLU A 237 -19.61 8.71 10.49
N ARG A 238 -20.45 7.69 10.69
CA ARG A 238 -21.92 7.81 10.65
C ARG A 238 -22.51 8.35 11.95
N GLU A 239 -21.87 8.08 13.07
CA GLU A 239 -22.38 8.39 14.41
C GLU A 239 -21.74 9.65 15.03
N SER A 240 -20.66 10.18 14.43
CA SER A 240 -20.00 11.39 14.90
C SER A 240 -20.73 12.65 14.40
N PRO A 241 -21.04 13.63 15.27
CA PRO A 241 -21.55 14.93 14.81
C PRO A 241 -20.50 15.62 13.92
N PRO A 242 -20.91 16.48 12.96
CA PRO A 242 -19.96 17.17 12.08
C PRO A 242 -19.01 18.04 12.91
N CYS A 243 -17.77 17.58 13.07
CA CYS A 243 -16.73 18.36 13.73
C CYS A 243 -16.24 19.46 12.77
N SER A 244 -16.55 20.71 13.10
CA SER A 244 -15.93 21.88 12.46
C SER A 244 -14.47 22.00 12.93
N GLY A 245 -13.53 21.53 12.11
CA GLY A 245 -12.08 21.66 12.35
C GLY A 245 -11.33 20.37 12.01
N GLY A 246 -10.45 20.43 11.00
CA GLY A 246 -9.82 19.28 10.32
C GLY A 246 -8.81 18.46 11.13
N LEU A 247 -9.23 17.87 12.25
CA LEU A 247 -8.37 17.08 13.13
C LEU A 247 -9.07 15.81 13.66
N CYS A 248 -9.96 15.22 12.86
CA CYS A 248 -10.85 14.15 13.34
C CYS A 248 -10.28 12.71 13.26
N TRP A 249 -9.12 12.48 12.62
CA TRP A 249 -8.68 11.10 12.33
C TRP A 249 -7.43 10.60 13.06
N ALA A 250 -6.69 11.45 13.77
CA ALA A 250 -5.46 11.02 14.46
C ALA A 250 -5.34 11.51 15.92
N ASN A 251 -6.30 12.30 16.45
CA ASN A 251 -6.01 13.13 17.61
C ASN A 251 -6.99 13.07 18.79
N CYS A 252 -8.04 12.25 18.75
CA CYS A 252 -8.93 12.12 19.91
C CYS A 252 -8.32 11.32 21.08
N LEU A 253 -7.29 10.49 20.85
CA LEU A 253 -6.49 9.88 21.93
C LEU A 253 -5.19 10.63 22.24
N LEU A 254 -4.63 11.38 21.28
CA LEU A 254 -3.30 12.00 21.40
C LEU A 254 -3.31 13.43 21.98
N VAL A 255 -4.36 14.23 21.77
CA VAL A 255 -4.36 15.65 22.21
C VAL A 255 -4.64 15.82 23.70
N HIS A 256 -5.16 14.79 24.38
CA HIS A 256 -5.47 14.89 25.81
C HIS A 256 -4.24 14.81 26.73
N ASN A 257 -3.09 14.33 26.23
CA ASN A 257 -1.88 14.13 27.03
C ASN A 257 -0.71 15.08 26.69
N LEU A 258 -0.79 15.87 25.62
CA LEU A 258 0.27 16.82 25.23
C LEU A 258 0.04 18.27 25.70
N THR A 259 -1.03 18.53 26.47
CA THR A 259 -1.31 19.85 27.07
C THR A 259 -1.17 19.87 28.60
N LYS A 260 -0.60 18.81 29.19
CA LYS A 260 -0.40 18.68 30.65
C LYS A 260 1.02 18.27 31.06
N ALA A 261 2.03 18.70 30.30
CA ALA A 261 3.44 18.69 30.71
C ALA A 261 4.01 20.10 30.62
#